data_AF-A0A7H4MTL6-F1
#
_entry.id   AF-A0A7H4MTL6-F1
#
_cell.length_a   1.000
_cell.length_b   1.000
_cell.length_c   1.000
_cell.angle_alpha   90.00
_cell.angle_beta   90.00
_cell.angle_gamma   90.00
#
_symmetry.space_group_name_H-M   'P 1'
#
loop_
_entity.id
_entity.type
_entity.pdbx_description
1 polymer ?
#
loop_
_entity_poly.entity_id
_entity_poly.type
_entity_poly.pdbx_seq_one_letter_code
_entity_poly.pdbx_strand_id
1 'polypeptide(L)'
;MILQSHGLLSVGRTVADAFYIMYYLNRACEIQMAAAQLAPLGPIHTIPEPLSRHACEQLMGVEHERQLVWQAWLRRLDRLDTSYKS
;
A
#
# COMPACT_ATOMS: atom_id res chain seq x y z
N MET A 1 3.21 -0.33 10.73
CA MET A 1 4.49 -0.44 11.44
C MET A 1 5.50 -1.12 10.53
N ILE A 2 6.74 -0.62 10.55
CA ILE A 2 7.89 -1.31 9.96
C ILE A 2 8.65 -1.93 11.14
N LEU A 3 8.71 -3.26 11.18
CA LEU A 3 9.40 -4.03 12.21
C LEU A 3 10.83 -4.25 11.73
N GLN A 4 11.78 -3.53 12.32
CA GLN A 4 13.18 -3.57 11.91
C GLN A 4 13.70 -5.02 11.93
N SER A 5 14.30 -5.45 10.81
CA SER A 5 14.81 -6.82 10.60
C SER A 5 13.75 -7.94 10.62
N HIS A 6 12.45 -7.62 10.54
CA HIS A 6 11.37 -8.61 10.57
C HIS A 6 10.39 -8.46 9.40
N GLY A 7 9.84 -7.27 9.18
CA GLY A 7 8.87 -7.06 8.10
C GLY A 7 7.85 -5.97 8.39
N LEU A 8 6.64 -6.12 7.84
CA LEU A 8 5.57 -5.13 7.93
C LEU A 8 4.42 -5.64 8.78
N LEU A 9 3.81 -4.73 9.54
CA LEU A 9 2.58 -4.98 10.29
C LEU A 9 1.59 -3.84 10.08
N SER A 10 0.35 -4.16 9.71
CA SER A 10 -0.75 -3.21 9.61
C SER A 10 -1.95 -3.71 10.41
N VAL A 11 -2.76 -2.77 10.87
CA VAL A 11 -4.03 -3.04 11.55
C VAL A 11 -5.09 -2.10 10.98
N GLY A 12 -6.35 -2.49 11.08
CA GLY A 12 -7.50 -1.73 10.60
C GLY A 12 -8.78 -2.16 11.32
N ARG A 13 -9.83 -1.36 11.23
CA ARG A 13 -11.14 -1.67 11.83
C ARG A 13 -11.80 -2.88 11.17
N THR A 14 -11.44 -3.12 9.90
CA THR A 14 -11.87 -4.27 9.10
C THR A 14 -10.67 -4.91 8.41
N VAL A 15 -10.84 -6.14 7.90
CA VAL A 15 -9.83 -6.82 7.06
C VAL A 15 -9.49 -5.96 5.83
N ALA A 16 -10.49 -5.32 5.22
CA ALA A 16 -10.30 -4.43 4.08
C ALA A 16 -9.35 -3.26 4.41
N ASP A 17 -9.53 -2.62 5.58
CA ASP A 17 -8.66 -1.52 6.02
C ASP A 17 -7.23 -1.99 6.24
N ALA A 18 -7.06 -3.09 6.99
CA ALA A 18 -5.76 -3.64 7.32
C ALA A 18 -4.99 -4.07 6.05
N PHE A 19 -5.69 -4.74 5.13
CA PHE A 19 -5.11 -5.20 3.87
C PHE A 19 -4.79 -4.04 2.92
N TYR A 20 -5.65 -3.03 2.84
CA TYR A 20 -5.39 -1.83 2.03
C TYR A 20 -4.09 -1.16 2.47
N ILE A 21 -3.93 -0.92 3.78
CA ILE A 21 -2.71 -0.35 4.34
C ILE A 21 -1.50 -1.25 4.06
N MET A 22 -1.63 -2.57 4.27
CA MET A 22 -0.55 -3.52 4.00
C MET A 22 -0.10 -3.47 2.54
N TYR A 23 -1.06 -3.51 1.60
CA TYR A 23 -0.79 -3.54 0.17
C TYR A 23 0.02 -2.32 -0.28
N TYR A 24 -0.42 -1.12 0.11
CA TYR A 24 0.28 0.11 -0.28
C TYR A 24 1.59 0.31 0.47
N LEU A 25 1.70 -0.11 1.74
CA LEU A 25 2.96 -0.07 2.48
C LEU A 25 4.00 -1.00 1.84
N ASN A 26 3.62 -2.23 1.49
CA ASN A 26 4.50 -3.15 0.78
C ASN A 26 4.92 -2.58 -0.58
N ARG A 27 3.98 -2.02 -1.35
CA ARG A 27 4.29 -1.38 -2.64
C ARG A 27 5.23 -0.19 -2.49
N ALA A 28 5.08 0.63 -1.45
CA ALA A 28 6.00 1.73 -1.18
C ALA A 28 7.43 1.22 -0.92
N CYS A 29 7.59 0.14 -0.15
CA CYS A 29 8.88 -0.52 0.06
C CYS A 29 9.47 -1.07 -1.24
N GLU A 30 8.68 -1.74 -2.08
CA GLU A 30 9.10 -2.23 -3.41
C GLU A 30 9.62 -1.09 -4.29
N ILE A 31 8.88 0.02 -4.36
CA ILE A 31 9.27 1.22 -5.12
C ILE A 31 10.55 1.82 -4.56
N GLN A 32 10.67 1.93 -3.22
CA GLN A 32 11.86 2.47 -2.58
C GLN A 32 13.11 1.63 -2.90
N MET A 33 13.00 0.30 -2.88
CA MET A 33 14.09 -0.59 -3.27
C MET A 33 14.47 -0.41 -4.75
N ALA A 34 13.47 -0.36 -5.64
CA ALA A 34 13.72 -0.14 -7.06
C ALA A 34 14.39 1.22 -7.32
N ALA A 35 13.94 2.29 -6.65
CA ALA A 35 14.56 3.61 -6.74
C ALA A 35 16.00 3.59 -6.20
N ALA A 36 16.24 2.93 -5.06
CA ALA A 36 17.58 2.81 -4.47
C ALA A 36 18.57 2.06 -5.40
N GLN A 37 18.10 1.03 -6.12
CA GLN A 37 18.91 0.32 -7.12
C GLN A 37 19.30 1.23 -8.30
N LEU A 38 18.48 2.22 -8.64
CA LEU A 38 18.72 3.16 -9.73
C LEU A 38 19.50 4.42 -9.29
N ALA A 39 19.73 4.62 -7.99
CA ALA A 39 20.45 5.78 -7.44
C ALA A 39 21.85 6.04 -8.04
N PRO A 40 22.63 5.02 -8.49
CA PRO A 40 23.89 5.29 -9.19
C PRO A 40 23.73 6.02 -10.54
N LEU A 41 22.54 5.95 -11.15
CA LEU A 41 22.24 6.58 -12.45
C LEU A 41 21.82 8.05 -12.30
N GLY A 42 21.48 8.49 -11.08
CA GLY A 42 21.04 9.86 -10.82
C GLY A 42 20.44 10.03 -9.43
N PRO A 43 20.30 11.28 -8.96
CA PRO A 43 19.76 11.54 -7.63
C PRO A 43 18.29 11.14 -7.51
N ILE A 44 17.92 10.60 -6.35
CA ILE A 44 16.51 10.40 -5.98
C ILE A 44 15.94 11.73 -5.50
N HIS A 45 14.91 12.24 -6.18
CA HIS A 45 14.21 13.45 -5.77
C HIS A 45 13.09 13.13 -4.79
N THR A 46 13.09 13.81 -3.64
CA THR A 46 12.02 13.69 -2.65
C THR A 46 10.85 14.61 -3.00
N ILE A 47 9.64 14.18 -2.65
CA ILE A 47 8.43 14.99 -2.82
C ILE A 47 8.45 16.11 -1.75
N PRO A 48 8.25 17.39 -2.13
CA PRO A 48 8.17 18.49 -1.17
C PRO A 48 7.09 18.25 -0.11
N GLU A 49 7.36 18.63 1.14
CA GLU A 49 6.47 18.38 2.27
C GLU A 49 5.01 18.85 2.04
N PRO A 50 4.74 20.06 1.49
CA PRO A 50 3.37 20.50 1.26
C PRO A 50 2.61 19.59 0.29
N LEU A 51 3.28 19.09 -0.74
CA LEU A 51 2.67 18.18 -1.73
C LEU A 51 2.46 16.78 -1.14
N SER A 52 3.42 16.29 -0.35
CA SER A 52 3.30 15.02 0.36
C SER A 52 2.12 15.03 1.34
N ARG A 53 1.97 16.12 2.11
CA ARG A 53 0.83 16.31 3.01
C ARG A 53 -0.50 16.38 2.26
N HIS A 54 -0.55 17.14 1.15
CA HIS A 54 -1.76 17.23 0.34
C HIS A 54 -2.19 15.86 -0.22
N ALA A 55 -1.25 15.06 -0.74
CA ALA A 55 -1.54 13.72 -1.21
C ALA A 55 -2.04 12.79 -0.08
N CYS A 56 -1.49 12.93 1.12
CA CYS A 56 -1.96 12.22 2.32
C CYS A 56 -3.41 12.59 2.65
N GLU A 57 -3.73 13.89 2.69
CA GLU A 57 -5.10 14.38 2.94
C GLU A 57 -6.10 13.85 1.92
N GLN A 58 -5.75 13.84 0.63
CA GLN A 58 -6.60 13.27 -0.42
C GLN A 58 -6.85 11.77 -0.20
N LEU A 59 -5.81 11.01 0.15
CA LEU A 59 -5.93 9.58 0.42
C LEU A 59 -6.79 9.31 1.66
N MET A 60 -6.67 10.14 2.69
CA MET A 60 -7.51 10.06 3.88
C MET A 60 -8.96 10.49 3.60
N GLY A 61 -9.20 11.38 2.63
CA GLY A 61 -10.54 11.76 2.20
C GLY A 61 -11.36 10.63 1.57
N VAL A 62 -10.68 9.60 1.04
CA VAL A 62 -11.31 8.45 0.35
C VAL A 62 -11.22 7.15 1.15
N GLU A 63 -11.01 7.19 2.47
CA GLU A 63 -10.97 5.96 3.29
C GLU A 63 -12.24 5.09 3.15
N HIS A 64 -13.40 5.73 2.96
CA HIS A 64 -14.67 5.06 2.75
C HIS A 64 -14.70 4.19 1.48
N GLU A 65 -13.83 4.44 0.51
CA GLU A 65 -13.71 3.66 -0.73
C GLU A 65 -12.92 2.36 -0.55
N ARG A 66 -12.21 2.17 0.57
CA ARG A 66 -11.39 0.95 0.81
C ARG A 66 -12.18 -0.34 0.68
N GLN A 67 -13.46 -0.33 1.07
CA GLN A 67 -14.35 -1.47 0.88
C GLN A 67 -14.61 -1.78 -0.60
N LEU A 68 -14.77 -0.75 -1.44
CA LEU A 68 -14.95 -0.94 -2.89
C LEU A 68 -13.69 -1.54 -3.52
N VAL A 69 -12.50 -1.07 -3.11
CA VAL A 69 -11.21 -1.62 -3.55
C VAL A 69 -11.05 -3.08 -3.09
N TRP A 70 -11.44 -3.39 -1.85
CA TRP A 70 -11.45 -4.76 -1.33
C TRP A 70 -12.31 -5.69 -2.18
N GLN A 71 -13.53 -5.27 -2.54
CA GLN A 71 -14.38 -6.06 -3.45
C GLN A 71 -13.72 -6.28 -4.81
N ALA A 72 -12.97 -5.31 -5.34
CA ALA A 72 -12.24 -5.48 -6.59
C ALA A 72 -11.10 -6.51 -6.46
N TRP A 73 -10.39 -6.52 -5.33
CA TRP A 73 -9.38 -7.54 -5.04
C TRP A 73 -9.98 -8.93 -4.87
N LEU A 74 -11.12 -9.06 -4.19
CA LEU A 74 -11.83 -10.35 -4.10
C LEU A 74 -12.29 -10.85 -5.47
N ARG A 75 -12.80 -9.98 -6.35
CA ARG A 75 -13.11 -10.37 -7.74
C ARG A 75 -11.87 -10.84 -8.51
N ARG A 76 -10.69 -10.28 -8.21
CA ARG A 76 -9.43 -10.75 -8.79
C ARG A 76 -9.04 -12.11 -8.22
N LEU A 77 -9.14 -12.30 -6.91
CA LEU A 77 -8.83 -13.56 -6.25
C LEU A 77 -9.75 -14.67 -6.75
N ASP A 78 -11.05 -14.41 -6.88
CA ASP A 78 -12.05 -15.33 -7.43
C ASP A 78 -11.72 -15.81 -8.86
N ARG A 79 -11.01 -15.00 -9.66
CA ARG A 79 -10.54 -15.41 -10.98
C ARG A 79 -9.26 -16.25 -10.93
N LEU A 80 -8.46 -16.11 -9.88
CA LEU A 80 -7.19 -16.82 -9.71
C LEU A 80 -7.40 -18.17 -9.05
N ASP A 81 -8.12 -18.19 -7.93
CA ASP A 81 -8.42 -19.39 -7.17
C ASP A 81 -9.61 -19.13 -6.24
N THR A 82 -10.61 -20.02 -6.27
CA THR A 82 -11.79 -19.94 -5.40
C THR A 82 -11.67 -20.83 -4.16
N SER A 83 -10.59 -21.60 -4.00
CA SER A 83 -10.37 -22.52 -2.88
C SER A 83 -10.36 -21.84 -1.52
N TYR A 84 -9.98 -20.55 -1.44
CA TYR A 84 -9.93 -19.76 -0.20
C TYR A 84 -11.29 -19.61 0.51
N LYS A 85 -12.40 -19.93 -0.17
CA LYS A 85 -13.77 -19.85 0.38
C LYS A 85 -14.17 -21.11 1.16
N SER A 86 -13.37 -22.18 1.11
CA SER A 86 -13.66 -23.49 1.71
C SER A 86 -13.05 -23.67 3.08
#